data_AF-A0A6B3GA28-F1
#
_entry.id   AF-A0A6B3GA28-F1
#
_cell.length_a   1.000
_cell.length_b   1.000
_cell.length_c   1.000
_cell.angle_alpha   90.00
_cell.angle_beta   90.00
_cell.angle_gamma   90.00
#
_symmetry.space_group_name_H-M   'P 1'
#
loop_
_entity.id
_entity.type
_entity.pdbx_description
1 polymer ?
#
loop_
_entity_poly.entity_id
_entity_poly.type
_entity_poly.pdbx_seq_one_letter_code
_entity_poly.pdbx_strand_id
1 'polypeptide(L)'
;ILEIDGETVTEARCGIGYLHTGIEKNLEFRNWTQGTTFVTRMDYLTPFFNETAYCLGVEKLLGIEDQIPDRATVLRVLLMELNRLSSHLV
;
A
#
# COMPACT_ATOMS: atom_id res chain seq x y z
N ILE A 1 -9.36 -20.25 12.20
CA ILE A 1 -9.75 -21.31 13.14
C ILE A 1 -9.65 -20.74 14.54
N LEU A 2 -10.73 -20.83 15.32
CA LEU A 2 -10.73 -20.45 16.73
C LEU A 2 -10.91 -21.72 17.57
N GLU A 3 -10.14 -21.85 18.63
CA GLU A 3 -10.39 -22.80 19.71
C GLU A 3 -10.89 -22.00 20.91
N ILE A 4 -11.96 -22.50 21.55
CA ILE A 4 -12.72 -21.75 22.55
C ILE A 4 -13.04 -22.69 23.71
N ASP A 5 -12.87 -22.21 24.94
CA ASP A 5 -13.39 -22.81 26.16
C ASP A 5 -14.47 -21.88 26.76
N GLY A 6 -15.74 -22.29 26.63
CA GLY A 6 -16.89 -21.45 26.96
C GLY A 6 -16.92 -20.18 26.13
N GLU A 7 -16.72 -19.02 26.78
CA GLU A 7 -16.65 -17.69 26.15
C GLU A 7 -15.21 -17.19 25.96
N THR A 8 -14.21 -17.98 26.37
CA THR A 8 -12.79 -17.60 26.30
C THR A 8 -12.13 -18.20 25.07
N VAL A 9 -11.58 -17.35 24.20
CA VAL A 9 -10.74 -17.81 23.09
C VAL A 9 -9.41 -18.32 23.65
N THR A 10 -9.11 -19.59 23.42
CA THR A 10 -7.85 -20.22 23.85
C THR A 10 -6.80 -20.22 22.75
N GLU A 11 -7.22 -20.31 21.48
CA GLU A 11 -6.34 -20.19 20.32
C GLU A 11 -7.05 -19.48 19.16
N ALA A 12 -6.30 -18.66 18.42
CA ALA A 12 -6.75 -18.06 17.17
C ALA A 12 -5.70 -18.22 16.07
N ARG A 13 -6.06 -18.96 15.00
CA ARG A 13 -5.27 -19.11 13.78
C ARG A 13 -5.97 -18.43 12.61
N CYS A 14 -5.34 -17.40 12.04
CA CYS A 14 -5.87 -16.73 10.86
C CYS A 14 -5.51 -17.51 9.59
N GLY A 15 -6.51 -18.02 8.87
CA GLY A 15 -6.32 -18.55 7.53
C GLY A 15 -6.25 -17.40 6.53
N ILE A 16 -5.04 -16.99 6.14
CA ILE A 16 -4.82 -15.89 5.19
C ILE A 16 -4.38 -16.42 3.82
N GLY A 17 -4.37 -15.55 2.82
CA GLY A 17 -3.87 -15.86 1.47
C GLY A 17 -4.96 -16.10 0.42
N TYR A 18 -6.25 -16.09 0.79
CA TYR A 18 -7.35 -16.22 -0.18
C TYR A 18 -7.43 -15.07 -1.20
N LEU A 19 -6.90 -13.90 -0.84
CA LEU A 19 -6.75 -12.74 -1.73
C LEU A 19 -5.30 -12.57 -2.24
N HIS A 20 -4.46 -13.61 -2.12
CA HIS A 20 -3.11 -13.55 -2.64
C HIS A 20 -3.13 -13.54 -4.18
N THR A 21 -2.71 -12.42 -4.77
CA THR A 21 -2.69 -12.22 -6.23
C THR A 21 -1.27 -12.18 -6.81
N GLY A 22 -0.24 -12.39 -5.98
CA GLY A 22 1.16 -12.36 -6.42
C GLY A 22 1.62 -10.99 -6.92
N ILE A 23 1.18 -9.89 -6.28
CA ILE A 23 1.52 -8.51 -6.71
C ILE A 23 3.04 -8.33 -6.84
N GLU A 24 3.81 -8.76 -5.84
CA GLU A 24 5.28 -8.69 -5.86
C GLU A 24 5.89 -9.42 -7.06
N LYS A 25 5.41 -10.63 -7.35
CA LYS A 25 5.88 -11.40 -8.50
C LYS A 25 5.53 -10.72 -9.83
N ASN A 26 4.35 -10.11 -9.92
CA ASN A 26 3.95 -9.34 -11.10
C ASN A 26 4.87 -8.14 -11.32
N LEU A 27 5.31 -7.45 -10.26
CA LEU A 27 6.20 -6.30 -10.36
C LEU A 27 7.55 -6.63 -11.01
N GLU A 28 8.05 -7.87 -10.88
CA GLU A 28 9.28 -8.30 -11.57
C GLU A 28 9.18 -8.25 -13.11
N PHE A 29 7.96 -8.33 -13.66
CA PHE A 29 7.69 -8.32 -15.10
C PHE A 29 7.08 -7.01 -15.59
N ARG A 30 7.18 -5.94 -14.80
CA ARG A 30 6.63 -4.61 -15.10
C ARG A 30 7.73 -3.58 -15.02
N ASN A 31 7.64 -2.56 -15.87
CA ASN A 31 8.45 -1.37 -15.67
C ASN A 31 7.91 -0.58 -14.46
N TRP A 32 8.72 0.36 -13.93
CA TRP A 32 8.35 1.08 -12.72
C TRP A 32 7.06 1.89 -12.87
N THR A 33 6.80 2.47 -14.04
CA THR A 33 5.56 3.19 -14.32
C THR A 33 4.34 2.28 -14.31
N GLN A 34 4.44 1.06 -14.82
CA GLN A 34 3.38 0.06 -14.74
C GLN A 34 3.19 -0.43 -13.30
N GLY A 35 4.26 -0.47 -12.51
CA GLY A 35 4.26 -0.94 -11.13
C GLY A 35 3.36 -0.14 -10.20
N THR A 36 3.21 1.17 -10.43
CA THR A 36 2.31 2.04 -9.64
C THR A 36 0.88 1.49 -9.61
N THR A 37 0.34 1.07 -10.75
CA THR A 37 -1.03 0.51 -10.86
C THR A 37 -1.23 -0.82 -10.12
N PHE A 38 -0.14 -1.53 -9.84
CA PHE A 38 -0.15 -2.77 -9.07
C PHE A 38 -0.12 -2.47 -7.56
N VAL A 39 0.76 -1.56 -7.13
CA VAL A 39 0.87 -1.20 -5.69
C VAL A 39 -0.37 -0.44 -5.19
N THR A 40 -1.11 0.28 -6.06
CA THR A 40 -2.45 0.82 -5.77
C THR A 40 -3.38 -0.22 -5.15
N ARG A 41 -3.24 -1.50 -5.52
CA ARG A 41 -4.15 -2.59 -5.12
C ARG A 41 -3.70 -3.34 -3.86
N MET A 42 -2.59 -2.93 -3.24
CA MET A 42 -2.10 -3.57 -2.01
C MET A 42 -2.95 -3.22 -0.79
N ASP A 43 -3.50 -2.01 -0.75
CA ASP A 43 -4.52 -1.57 0.21
C ASP A 43 -5.57 -0.76 -0.55
N TYR A 44 -6.82 -1.24 -0.51
CA TYR A 44 -7.95 -0.64 -1.19
C TYR A 44 -8.55 0.55 -0.43
N LEU A 45 -8.22 0.72 0.86
CA LEU A 45 -8.67 1.86 1.66
C LEU A 45 -7.67 3.02 1.62
N THR A 46 -6.36 2.74 1.52
CA THR A 46 -5.31 3.77 1.46
C THR A 46 -4.38 3.70 0.23
N PRO A 47 -4.91 3.64 -1.01
CA PRO A 47 -4.10 3.40 -2.21
C PRO A 47 -2.98 4.44 -2.43
N PHE A 48 -3.22 5.71 -2.10
CA PHE A 48 -2.24 6.78 -2.33
C PHE A 48 -1.01 6.68 -1.41
N PHE A 49 -1.14 6.03 -0.24
CA PHE A 49 0.02 5.76 0.61
C PHE A 49 0.95 4.73 -0.03
N ASN A 50 0.40 3.66 -0.59
CA ASN A 50 1.18 2.63 -1.27
C ASN A 50 1.86 3.16 -2.54
N GLU A 51 1.11 3.91 -3.35
CA GLU A 51 1.66 4.55 -4.55
C GLU A 51 2.78 5.54 -4.18
N THR A 52 2.59 6.33 -3.12
CA THR A 52 3.60 7.30 -2.67
C THR A 52 4.84 6.59 -2.15
N ALA A 53 4.69 5.56 -1.32
CA ALA A 53 5.81 4.78 -0.80
C ALA A 53 6.63 4.12 -1.92
N TYR A 54 5.95 3.58 -2.94
CA TYR A 54 6.61 3.02 -4.12
C TYR A 54 7.36 4.09 -4.92
N CYS A 55 6.72 5.23 -5.20
CA CYS A 55 7.35 6.34 -5.92
C CYS A 55 8.59 6.85 -5.18
N LEU A 56 8.50 7.08 -3.86
CA LEU A 56 9.64 7.52 -3.06
C LEU A 56 10.80 6.51 -3.09
N GLY A 57 10.50 5.21 -3.07
CA GLY A 57 11.50 4.16 -3.23
C GLY A 57 12.21 4.22 -4.59
N VAL A 58 11.46 4.38 -5.67
CA VAL A 58 12.02 4.50 -7.04
C VAL A 58 12.84 5.78 -7.20
N GLU A 59 12.35 6.91 -6.67
CA GLU A 59 13.04 8.21 -6.71
C GLU A 59 14.38 8.16 -5.99
N LYS A 60 14.42 7.53 -4.81
CA LYS A 60 15.64 7.32 -4.04
C LYS A 60 16.62 6.38 -4.74
N LEU A 61 16.14 5.29 -5.35
CA LEU A 61 16.98 4.37 -6.12
C LEU A 61 17.63 5.05 -7.34
N LEU A 62 16.93 6.01 -7.93
CA LEU A 62 17.42 6.79 -9.07
C LEU A 62 18.27 8.00 -8.67
N GLY A 63 18.29 8.39 -7.39
CA GLY A 63 18.98 9.58 -6.92
C GLY A 63 18.40 10.88 -7.49
N ILE A 64 17.08 10.94 -7.70
CA ILE A 64 16.40 12.09 -8.32
C ILE A 64 15.51 12.86 -7.32
N GLU A 65 15.64 12.60 -6.02
CA GLU A 65 14.82 13.21 -4.96
C GLU A 65 14.84 14.75 -5.05
N ASP A 66 16.02 15.34 -5.29
CA ASP A 66 16.20 16.80 -5.43
C ASP A 66 15.62 17.39 -6.74
N GLN A 67 15.25 16.53 -7.69
CA GLN A 67 14.64 16.95 -8.97
C GLN A 67 13.11 16.98 -8.91
N ILE A 68 12.51 16.43 -7.85
CA ILE A 68 11.06 16.38 -7.68
C ILE A 68 10.58 17.79 -7.27
N PRO A 69 9.66 18.42 -8.02
CA PRO A 69 9.18 19.75 -7.67
C PRO A 69 8.49 19.78 -6.31
N ASP A 70 8.69 20.84 -5.51
CA ASP A 70 8.01 21.04 -4.21
C ASP A 70 6.49 20.87 -4.31
N ARG A 71 5.91 21.35 -5.43
CA ARG A 71 4.48 21.20 -5.70
C ARG A 71 4.03 19.74 -5.72
N ALA A 72 4.84 18.82 -6.24
CA ALA A 72 4.51 17.40 -6.26
C ALA A 72 4.46 16.83 -4.83
N THR A 73 5.42 17.20 -3.97
CA THR A 73 5.44 16.83 -2.55
C THR A 73 4.20 17.34 -1.81
N VAL A 74 3.83 18.61 -2.01
CA VAL A 74 2.62 19.19 -1.41
C VAL A 74 1.35 18.45 -1.86
N LEU A 75 1.25 18.12 -3.16
CA LEU A 75 0.10 17.39 -3.69
C LEU A 75 0.02 15.95 -3.16
N ARG A 76 1.17 15.26 -3.01
CA ARG A 76 1.23 13.93 -2.38
C ARG A 76 0.67 13.97 -0.97
N VAL A 77 1.14 14.90 -0.15
CA VAL A 77 0.65 15.08 1.22
C VAL A 77 -0.86 15.36 1.20
N LEU A 78 -1.32 16.37 0.43
CA LEU A 78 -2.74 16.70 0.35
C LEU A 78 -3.62 15.48 0.04
N LEU A 79 -3.26 14.69 -0.99
CA LEU A 79 -4.03 13.52 -1.39
C LEU A 79 -3.98 12.40 -0.35
N MET A 80 -2.81 12.16 0.25
CA MET A 80 -2.67 11.18 1.34
C MET A 80 -3.51 11.58 2.57
N GLU A 81 -3.54 12.86 2.94
CA GLU A 81 -4.33 13.35 4.07
C GLU A 81 -5.85 13.18 3.82
N LEU A 82 -6.32 13.51 2.61
CA LEU A 82 -7.71 13.29 2.21
C LEU A 82 -8.06 11.80 2.21
N ASN A 83 -7.17 10.96 1.69
CA ASN A 83 -7.39 9.51 1.67
C ASN A 83 -7.35 8.90 3.07
N ARG A 84 -6.50 9.38 3.98
CA ARG A 84 -6.51 8.95 5.39
C ARG A 84 -7.84 9.29 6.05
N LEU A 85 -8.36 10.50 5.86
CA LEU A 85 -9.69 10.85 6.39
C LEU A 85 -10.75 9.89 5.83
N SER A 86 -10.76 9.65 4.52
CA SER A 86 -11.69 8.71 3.89
C SER A 86 -11.56 7.29 4.44
N SER A 87 -10.35 6.80 4.72
CA SER A 87 -10.12 5.43 5.19
C SER A 87 -10.55 5.21 6.64
N HIS A 88 -10.65 6.28 7.44
CA HIS A 88 -11.09 6.22 8.85
C HIS A 88 -12.59 6.49 9.02
N LEU A 89 -13.28 6.81 7.92
CA LEU A 89 -14.74 6.94 7.88
C LEU A 89 -15.43 5.66 7.41
N VAL A 90 -14.66 4.60 7.16
CA VAL A 90 -15.12 3.27 6.73
C VAL A 90 -14.61 2.22 7.72
#